data_AF-A0A3D4Z285-F1
#
_entry.id   AF-A0A3D4Z285-F1
#
_cell.length_a   1.000
_cell.length_b   1.000
_cell.length_c   1.000
_cell.angle_alpha   90.00
_cell.angle_beta   90.00
_cell.angle_gamma   90.00
#
_symmetry.space_group_name_H-M   'P 1'
#
loop_
_entity.id
_entity.type
_entity.pdbx_description
1 polymer ?
#
loop_
_entity_poly.entity_id
_entity_poly.type
_entity_poly.pdbx_seq_one_letter_code
_entity_poly.pdbx_strand_id
1 'polypeptide(L)' 'FDNGRRGKVFTGPNRRPLRSLSDMLKGKQGRFRQNLLGKRVDYSGRSV' A
#
# COMPACT_ATOMS: atom_id res chain seq x y z
N PHE A 1 -0.35 -13.22 8.03
CA PHE A 1 0.54 -12.07 7.72
C PHE A 1 0.48 -11.63 6.27
N ASP A 2 0.27 -12.54 5.31
CA ASP A 2 0.31 -12.25 3.87
C ASP A 2 -0.93 -12.87 3.21
N ASN A 3 -1.82 -12.05 2.66
CA ASN A 3 -3.12 -12.49 2.13
C ASN A 3 -2.92 -12.97 0.68
N GLY A 4 -3.33 -14.20 0.38
CA GLY A 4 -3.11 -14.81 -0.93
C GLY A 4 -1.78 -15.56 -1.08
N ARG A 5 -0.92 -15.58 -0.06
CA ARG A 5 0.31 -16.38 -0.07
C ARG A 5 0.05 -17.90 -0.11
N ARG A 6 -1.09 -18.35 0.42
CA ARG A 6 -1.56 -19.73 0.33
C ARG A 6 -3.09 -19.75 0.22
N GLY A 7 -3.62 -20.55 -0.69
CA GLY A 7 -5.05 -20.76 -0.86
C GLY A 7 -5.79 -19.55 -1.42
N LYS A 8 -7.11 -19.50 -1.17
CA LYS A 8 -8.00 -18.45 -1.67
C LYS A 8 -7.73 -17.12 -0.97
N VAL A 9 -7.72 -16.04 -1.74
CA VAL A 9 -7.54 -14.68 -1.21
C VAL A 9 -8.79 -14.28 -0.41
N PHE A 10 -8.57 -13.76 0.80
CA PHE A 10 -9.67 -13.21 1.60
C PHE A 10 -10.12 -11.88 0.99
N THR A 11 -11.40 -11.81 0.59
CA THR A 11 -12.01 -10.64 -0.04
C THR A 11 -12.99 -9.96 0.91
N GLY A 12 -12.95 -8.63 0.97
CA GLY A 12 -13.92 -7.78 1.64
C GLY A 12 -15.07 -7.35 0.72
N PRO A 13 -15.77 -6.25 1.05
CA PRO A 13 -16.84 -5.73 0.21
C PRO A 13 -16.34 -5.40 -1.21
N ASN A 14 -17.22 -5.53 -2.21
CA ASN A 14 -16.90 -5.37 -3.63
C ASN A 14 -15.84 -6.35 -4.18
N ARG A 15 -15.71 -7.53 -3.56
CA ARG A 15 -14.73 -8.57 -3.93
C ARG A 15 -13.27 -8.07 -3.92
N ARG A 16 -12.99 -6.97 -3.21
CA ARG A 16 -11.64 -6.44 -3.08
C ARG A 16 -10.82 -7.30 -2.11
N PRO A 17 -9.60 -7.72 -2.47
CA PRO A 17 -8.76 -8.46 -1.53
C PRO A 17 -8.41 -7.59 -0.32
N LEU A 18 -8.49 -8.18 0.87
CA LEU A 18 -8.11 -7.51 2.12
C LEU A 18 -6.60 -7.27 2.13
N ARG A 19 -6.19 -6.09 2.61
CA ARG A 19 -4.77 -5.72 2.69
C ARG A 19 -4.12 -6.43 3.87
N SER A 20 -3.04 -7.16 3.63
CA SER A 20 -2.29 -7.85 4.68
C SER A 20 -1.18 -6.97 5.28
N LEU A 21 -0.63 -7.38 6.42
CA LEU A 21 0.52 -6.70 7.04
C LEU A 21 1.74 -6.67 6.10
N SER A 22 1.93 -7.73 5.30
CA SER A 22 2.99 -7.77 4.29
C SER A 22 2.75 -6.74 3.17
N ASP A 23 1.50 -6.55 2.73
CA ASP A 23 1.11 -5.55 1.72
C ASP A 23 1.20 -4.10 2.22
N MET A 24 1.20 -3.90 3.54
CA MET A 24 1.43 -2.58 4.12
C MET A 24 2.88 -2.16 3.99
N LEU A 25 3.82 -3.11 3.98
CA LEU A 25 5.25 -2.83 3.89
C LEU A 25 5.75 -2.84 2.45
N LYS A 26 5.26 -3.78 1.62
CA LYS A 26 5.75 -4.02 0.27
C LYS A 26 5.01 -3.21 -0.81
N GLY A 27 5.61 -3.14 -2.00
CA GLY A 27 5.01 -2.51 -3.18
C GLY A 27 5.08 -0.98 -3.21
N LYS A 28 4.59 -0.37 -4.29
CA LYS A 28 4.61 1.10 -4.49
C LYS A 28 3.80 1.85 -3.44
N GLN A 29 2.65 1.29 -3.04
CA GLN A 29 1.78 1.83 -1.99
C GLN A 29 2.19 1.35 -0.58
N GLY A 30 3.30 0.63 -0.47
CA GLY A 30 3.85 0.19 0.81
C GLY A 30 4.52 1.33 1.56
N ARG A 31 4.64 1.19 2.88
CA ARG A 31 5.23 2.20 3.77
C ARG A 31 6.64 2.62 3.36
N PHE A 32 7.48 1.68 2.92
CA PHE A 32 8.84 2.03 2.51
C PHE A 32 8.84 3.02 1.33
N ARG A 33 8.08 2.75 0.27
CA ARG A 33 8.12 3.58 -0.93
C ARG A 33 7.28 4.85 -0.82
N GLN A 34 6.09 4.75 -0.24
CA GLN A 34 5.17 5.88 -0.14
C GLN A 34 5.48 6.80 1.04
N ASN A 35 6.00 6.26 2.14
CA ASN A 35 6.17 7.05 3.36
C ASN A 35 7.64 7.23 3.74
N LEU A 36 8.55 6.34 3.37
CA LEU A 36 9.96 6.52 3.74
C LEU A 36 10.77 7.22 2.65
N LEU A 37 10.46 6.98 1.36
CA LEU A 37 11.23 7.53 0.24
C LEU A 37 10.63 8.79 -0.41
N GLY A 38 9.34 9.07 -0.21
CA GLY A 38 8.68 10.21 -0.84
C GLY A 38 7.48 10.69 -0.03
N LYS A 39 7.72 11.58 0.94
CA LYS A 39 6.64 12.24 1.69
C LYS A 39 6.24 13.56 1.02
N ARG A 40 5.02 14.00 1.29
CA ARG A 40 4.63 15.39 1.04
C ARG A 40 5.43 16.29 1.97
N VAL A 41 5.88 17.41 1.44
CA VAL A 41 6.70 18.41 2.15
C VAL A 41 5.92 19.72 2.20
N ASP A 42 6.01 20.40 3.33
CA ASP A 42 5.42 21.71 3.52
C ASP A 42 6.14 22.77 2.67
N TYR A 43 5.46 23.89 2.39
CA TYR A 43 5.97 24.95 1.50
C TYR A 43 6.32 24.46 0.07
N SER A 44 5.46 23.64 -0.51
CA SER A 44 5.63 23.10 -1.87
C SER A 44 4.79 23.85 -2.92
N GLY A 45 5.30 23.94 -4.16
CA GLY A 45 4.62 24.53 -5.31
C GLY A 45 4.95 23.77 -6.60
N ARG A 46 4.05 23.81 -7.59
CA ARG A 46 4.25 23.21 -8.91
C ARG A 46 3.64 24.09 -9.99
N SER A 47 4.42 24.50 -10.99
CA SER A 47 3.97 25.24 -12.18
C SER A 47 4.13 24.39 -13.44
N VAL A 48 3.35 24.68 -14.48
CA VAL A 48 3.34 23.99 -15.79
C VAL A 48 4.56 24.30 -16.65
#